data_AF-X0UGC2-F1
#
_entry.id   AF-X0UGC2-F1
#
_cell.length_a   1.000
_cell.length_b   1.000
_cell.length_c   1.000
_cell.angle_alpha   90.00
_cell.angle_beta   90.00
_cell.angle_gamma   90.00
#
_symmetry.space_group_name_H-M   'P 1'
#
loop_
_entity.id
_entity.type
_entity.pdbx_description
1 polymer ?
#
loop_
_entity_poly.entity_id
_entity_poly.type
_entity_poly.pdbx_seq_one_letter_code
_entity_poly.pdbx_strand_id
1 'polypeptide(L)'
;MMENNSNHYYSKFPDANVKIHTISESLRRHLYIFKTITGVFSYKRLDLGTKVFIENIYIPEETSNFLDLGCGYGPIGIVLSYESPQSSVYLIDINKR
;
A
#
# COMPACT_ATOMS: atom_id res chain seq x y z
N MET A 1 17.48 40.13 9.31
CA MET A 1 17.61 39.18 8.19
C MET A 1 16.47 38.19 8.29
N MET A 2 15.68 38.07 7.24
CA MET A 2 14.64 37.05 7.12
C MET A 2 15.30 35.71 6.87
N GLU A 3 14.94 34.67 7.62
CA GLU A 3 15.05 33.28 7.16
C GLU A 3 13.66 32.68 7.15
N ASN A 4 13.17 32.53 5.93
CA ASN A 4 11.89 31.97 5.57
C ASN A 4 11.99 30.45 5.73
N ASN A 5 11.46 29.90 6.83
CA ASN A 5 11.56 28.47 7.13
C ASN A 5 10.47 27.67 6.40
N SER A 6 10.48 27.76 5.07
CA SER A 6 9.51 27.09 4.19
C SER A 6 10.15 25.85 3.55
N ASN A 7 10.44 24.82 4.35
CA ASN A 7 11.03 23.60 3.79
C ASN A 7 10.73 22.31 4.59
N HIS A 8 9.45 22.02 4.86
CA HIS A 8 9.07 20.75 5.52
C HIS A 8 7.85 20.06 4.89
N TYR A 9 7.73 20.09 3.57
CA TYR A 9 6.76 19.20 2.88
C TYR A 9 7.35 18.40 1.70
N TYR A 10 8.59 18.68 1.30
CA TYR A 10 9.26 17.96 0.21
C TYR A 10 10.77 17.86 0.46
N SER A 11 11.19 16.98 1.38
CA SER A 11 12.60 16.66 1.53
C SER A 11 13.05 15.73 0.40
N LYS A 12 13.99 16.22 -0.43
CA LYS A 12 14.77 15.47 -1.42
C LYS A 12 15.18 14.10 -0.84
N PHE A 13 14.89 13.04 -1.58
CA PHE A 13 15.18 11.64 -1.22
C PHE A 13 16.60 11.52 -0.67
N PRO A 14 16.78 11.30 0.65
CA PRO A 14 18.06 10.86 1.14
C PRO A 14 18.26 9.44 0.60
N ASP A 15 19.47 9.15 0.11
CA ASP A 15 20.00 7.82 -0.22
C ASP A 15 20.07 6.92 1.03
N ALA A 16 18.97 6.81 1.76
CA ALA A 16 18.80 5.80 2.78
C ALA A 16 18.78 4.45 2.06
N ASN A 17 19.80 3.63 2.32
CA ASN A 17 19.99 2.28 1.77
C ASN A 17 18.67 1.53 1.59
N VAL A 18 18.14 1.50 0.37
CA VAL A 18 16.91 0.80 0.03
C VAL A 18 17.13 -0.68 0.21
N LYS A 19 16.41 -1.30 1.15
CA LYS A 19 16.40 -2.77 1.33
C LYS A 19 15.04 -3.31 0.95
N ILE A 20 15.04 -4.35 0.11
CA ILE A 20 13.84 -5.10 -0.25
C ILE A 20 13.52 -6.08 0.87
N HIS A 21 12.24 -6.14 1.22
CA HIS A 21 11.67 -7.10 2.15
C HIS A 21 10.53 -7.85 1.46
N THR A 22 10.39 -9.12 1.81
CA THR A 22 9.27 -9.97 1.38
C THR A 22 8.38 -10.25 2.58
N ILE A 23 7.09 -10.05 2.41
CA ILE A 23 6.06 -10.36 3.41
C ILE A 23 5.14 -11.42 2.81
N SER A 24 4.96 -12.53 3.52
CA SER A 24 4.04 -13.59 3.14
C SER A 24 2.87 -13.62 4.11
N GLU A 25 1.64 -13.48 3.62
CA GLU A 25 0.44 -13.48 4.45
C GLU A 25 -0.69 -14.27 3.78
N SER A 26 -1.39 -15.06 4.58
CA SER A 26 -2.64 -15.68 4.16
C SER A 26 -3.78 -14.70 4.39
N LEU A 27 -4.45 -14.28 3.32
CA LEU A 27 -5.58 -13.36 3.32
C LEU A 27 -6.72 -13.93 2.50
N ARG A 28 -7.95 -13.90 3.02
CA ARG A 28 -9.15 -14.40 2.31
C ARG A 28 -8.96 -15.77 1.62
N ARG A 29 -8.26 -16.68 2.30
CA ARG A 29 -7.92 -18.06 1.85
C ARG A 29 -6.87 -18.16 0.72
N HIS A 30 -6.16 -17.09 0.40
CA HIS A 30 -5.07 -17.07 -0.57
C HIS A 30 -3.75 -16.65 0.09
N LEU A 31 -2.63 -17.20 -0.38
CA LEU A 31 -1.30 -16.77 0.05
C LEU A 31 -0.83 -15.61 -0.84
N TYR A 32 -0.62 -14.45 -0.23
CA TYR A 32 -0.06 -13.28 -0.90
C TYR A 32 1.41 -13.11 -0.51
N ILE A 33 2.23 -12.79 -1.50
CA ILE A 33 3.66 -12.49 -1.33
C ILE A 33 3.90 -11.06 -1.79
N PHE A 34 4.07 -10.16 -0.83
CA PHE A 34 4.32 -8.74 -1.09
C PHE A 34 5.80 -8.45 -1.07
N LYS A 35 6.26 -7.64 -2.03
CA LYS A 35 7.57 -6.99 -1.97
C LYS A 35 7.39 -5.57 -1.52
N THR A 36 8.24 -5.13 -0.60
CA THR A 36 8.22 -3.78 -0.05
C THR A 36 9.65 -3.34 0.22
N ILE A 37 9.85 -2.06 0.51
CA ILE A 37 11.16 -1.49 0.79
C ILE A 37 11.16 -0.60 2.02
N THR A 38 12.33 -0.42 2.62
CA THR A 38 12.54 0.55 3.70
C THR A 38 12.01 1.93 3.32
N GLY A 39 11.22 2.53 4.21
CA GLY A 39 10.58 3.84 3.99
C GLY A 39 9.15 3.77 3.46
N VAL A 40 8.65 2.57 3.12
CA VAL A 40 7.22 2.32 2.92
C VAL A 40 6.59 1.95 4.27
N PHE A 41 5.32 2.32 4.47
CA PHE A 41 4.57 1.95 5.66
C PHE A 41 4.57 0.43 5.88
N SER A 42 4.80 0.00 7.12
CA SER A 42 4.85 -1.41 7.53
C SER A 42 5.72 -2.33 6.65
N TYR A 43 6.85 -1.85 6.13
CA TYR A 43 7.69 -2.60 5.19
C TYR A 43 8.30 -3.94 5.67
N LYS A 44 8.05 -4.38 6.91
CA LYS A 44 8.57 -5.67 7.43
C LYS A 44 7.49 -6.72 7.68
N ARG A 45 6.21 -6.34 7.71
CA ARG A 45 5.07 -7.22 7.97
C ARG A 45 3.78 -6.53 7.54
N LEU A 46 2.71 -7.27 7.30
CA LEU A 46 1.41 -6.64 7.09
C LEU A 46 0.94 -5.94 8.37
N ASP A 47 0.44 -4.72 8.24
CA ASP A 47 -0.18 -4.01 9.35
C ASP A 47 -1.45 -4.74 9.82
N LEU A 48 -1.69 -4.77 11.13
CA LEU A 48 -2.83 -5.50 11.70
C LEU A 48 -4.17 -4.87 11.28
N GLY A 49 -4.24 -3.53 11.25
CA GLY A 49 -5.43 -2.82 10.81
C GLY A 49 -5.73 -3.09 9.33
N THR A 50 -4.70 -3.07 8.49
CA THR A 50 -4.82 -3.46 7.07
C THR A 50 -5.32 -4.90 6.93
N LYS A 51 -4.80 -5.85 7.71
CA LYS A 51 -5.26 -7.25 7.69
C LYS A 51 -6.73 -7.37 8.06
N VAL A 52 -7.14 -6.76 9.18
CA VAL A 52 -8.54 -6.77 9.64
C VAL A 52 -9.45 -6.15 8.58
N PHE A 53 -9.04 -5.04 7.95
CA PHE A 53 -9.80 -4.40 6.89
C PHE A 53 -10.00 -5.33 5.69
N ILE A 54 -8.94 -5.95 5.19
CA ILE A 54 -8.99 -6.87 4.04
C ILE A 54 -9.94 -8.05 4.31
N GLU A 55 -9.89 -8.63 5.51
CA GLU A 55 -10.74 -9.79 5.86
C GLU A 55 -12.23 -9.44 5.98
N ASN A 56 -12.56 -8.17 6.26
CA ASN A 56 -13.93 -7.74 6.52
C ASN A 56 -14.52 -6.85 5.42
N ILE A 57 -13.73 -6.41 4.44
CA ILE A 57 -14.22 -5.54 3.39
C ILE A 57 -15.24 -6.26 2.50
N TYR A 58 -16.38 -5.60 2.29
CA TYR A 58 -17.36 -6.02 1.30
C TYR A 58 -16.83 -5.72 -0.10
N ILE A 59 -16.86 -6.73 -0.96
CA ILE A 59 -16.49 -6.63 -2.37
C ILE A 59 -17.76 -6.93 -3.18
N PRO A 60 -18.30 -5.94 -3.91
CA PRO A 60 -19.44 -6.15 -4.79
C PRO A 60 -19.20 -7.24 -5.84
N GLU A 61 -20.25 -7.97 -6.22
CA GLU A 61 -20.18 -8.98 -7.28
C GLU A 61 -20.17 -8.31 -8.68
N GLU A 62 -20.80 -7.15 -8.79
CA GLU A 62 -20.81 -6.35 -10.01
C GLU A 62 -19.45 -5.71 -10.30
N THR A 63 -19.18 -5.53 -11.59
CA THR A 63 -18.02 -4.77 -12.07
C THR A 63 -18.05 -3.35 -11.50
N SER A 64 -16.99 -3.01 -10.78
CA SER A 64 -16.88 -1.78 -9.99
C SER A 64 -15.57 -1.06 -10.26
N ASN A 65 -15.47 0.19 -9.78
CA ASN A 65 -14.23 0.94 -9.71
C ASN A 65 -13.85 1.11 -8.24
N PHE A 66 -12.67 0.63 -7.85
CA PHE A 66 -12.15 0.73 -6.49
C PHE A 66 -10.99 1.73 -6.44
N LEU A 67 -10.87 2.47 -5.33
CA LEU A 67 -9.75 3.37 -5.06
C LEU A 67 -9.11 3.01 -3.72
N ASP A 68 -7.84 2.62 -3.76
CA ASP A 68 -6.96 2.43 -2.61
C ASP A 68 -6.05 3.66 -2.47
N LEU A 69 -6.40 4.55 -1.54
CA LEU A 69 -5.73 5.83 -1.30
C LEU A 69 -4.74 5.70 -0.13
N GLY A 70 -3.48 6.04 -0.37
CA GLY A 70 -2.39 5.74 0.57
C GLY A 70 -2.03 4.25 0.52
N CYS A 71 -1.93 3.70 -0.69
CA CYS A 71 -1.85 2.26 -0.89
C CYS A 71 -0.56 1.62 -0.36
N GLY A 72 0.51 2.40 -0.10
CA GLY A 72 1.81 1.89 0.27
C GLY A 72 2.32 0.87 -0.76
N TYR A 73 2.67 -0.33 -0.30
CA TYR A 73 3.06 -1.43 -1.19
C TYR A 73 1.87 -2.21 -1.78
N GLY A 74 0.65 -1.68 -1.63
CA GLY A 74 -0.58 -2.12 -2.30
C GLY A 74 -1.35 -3.31 -1.72
N PRO A 75 -1.26 -3.69 -0.44
CA PRO A 75 -1.88 -4.92 0.04
C PRO A 75 -3.41 -4.96 -0.15
N ILE A 76 -4.10 -3.83 0.02
CA ILE A 76 -5.56 -3.74 -0.16
C ILE A 76 -5.91 -3.83 -1.64
N GLY A 77 -5.35 -2.95 -2.47
CA GLY A 77 -5.64 -2.92 -3.91
C GLY A 77 -5.28 -4.22 -4.65
N ILE A 78 -4.19 -4.90 -4.25
CA ILE A 78 -3.80 -6.19 -4.83
C ILE A 78 -4.86 -7.26 -4.51
N VAL A 79 -5.34 -7.32 -3.27
CA VAL A 79 -6.39 -8.27 -2.88
C VAL A 79 -7.70 -7.95 -3.61
N LEU A 80 -8.10 -6.68 -3.70
CA LEU A 80 -9.30 -6.28 -4.45
C LEU A 80 -9.21 -6.67 -5.93
N SER A 81 -8.05 -6.49 -6.56
CA SER A 81 -7.82 -6.86 -7.96
C SER A 81 -7.96 -8.37 -8.18
N TYR A 82 -7.54 -9.17 -7.21
CA TYR A 82 -7.64 -10.62 -7.27
C TYR A 82 -9.08 -11.11 -7.05
N GLU A 83 -9.75 -10.57 -6.04
CA GLU A 83 -11.11 -10.98 -5.66
C GLU A 83 -12.18 -10.45 -6.63
N SER A 84 -11.92 -9.35 -7.36
CA SER A 84 -12.82 -8.76 -8.34
C SER A 84 -12.11 -8.53 -9.69
N PRO A 85 -11.79 -9.61 -10.44
CA PRO A 85 -10.90 -9.54 -11.60
C PRO A 85 -11.47 -8.79 -12.81
N GLN A 86 -12.78 -8.52 -12.83
CA GLN A 86 -13.44 -7.72 -13.87
C GLN A 86 -13.47 -6.22 -13.52
N SER A 87 -13.19 -5.86 -12.27
CA SER A 87 -13.24 -4.49 -11.77
C SER A 87 -11.92 -3.75 -12.03
N SER A 88 -11.99 -2.42 -12.07
CA SER A 88 -10.78 -1.58 -12.09
C SER A 88 -10.39 -1.19 -10.67
N VAL A 89 -9.13 -1.36 -10.31
CA VAL A 89 -8.58 -0.96 -9.01
C VAL A 89 -7.49 0.08 -9.21
N TYR A 90 -7.69 1.26 -8.63
CA TYR A 90 -6.74 2.36 -8.67
C TYR A 90 -5.98 2.41 -7.35
N LEU A 91 -4.66 2.32 -7.41
CA LEU A 91 -3.77 2.42 -6.25
C LEU A 91 -3.02 3.74 -6.34
N ILE A 92 -3.18 4.60 -5.32
CA ILE A 92 -2.57 5.94 -5.31
C ILE A 92 -1.82 6.14 -4.00
N ASP A 93 -0.55 6.53 -4.10
CA ASP A 93 0.25 6.96 -2.95
C ASP A 93 1.08 8.21 -3.31
N ILE A 94 1.33 9.06 -2.32
CA ILE A 94 2.21 10.22 -2.47
C ILE A 94 3.69 9.83 -2.37
N ASN A 95 3.97 8.70 -1.73
CA ASN A 95 5.31 8.16 -1.57
C ASN A 95 5.75 7.55 -2.91
N LYS A 96 6.80 8.11 -3.50
CA LYS A 96 7.34 7.63 -4.78
C LYS A 96 8.36 6.48 -4.62
N ARG A 97 8.51 5.96 -3.39
CA ARG A 97 9.39 4.82 -3.08
C ARG A 97 8.72 3.51 -3.46
#